data_AF-A0A392T220-F1
#
_entry.id   AF-A0A392T220-F1
#
_cell.length_a   1.000
_cell.length_b   1.000
_cell.length_c   1.000
_cell.angle_alpha   90.00
_cell.angle_beta   90.00
_cell.angle_gamma   90.00
#
_symmetry.space_group_name_H-M   'P 1'
#
loop_
_entity.id
_entity.type
_entity.pdbx_description
1 polymer ?
#
loop_
_entity_poly.entity_id
_entity_poly.type
_entity_poly.pdbx_seq_one_letter_code
_entity_poly.pdbx_strand_id
1 'polypeptide(L)'
;AVVPNNCMFSAVKDEVEGWPLEVRNPVKEFIGRPGTEWLKYSGGERPTKIRLGDFKPVARAWGEWVARNLIVLGNWSEYQLENVVLIKLIMESE
;
A
#
# COMPACT_ATOMS: atom_id res chain seq x y z
N ALA A 1 -1.11 23.91 8.50
CA ALA A 1 -1.81 22.63 8.27
C ALA A 1 -2.51 22.23 9.56
N VAL A 2 -3.78 21.81 9.50
CA VAL A 2 -4.47 21.23 10.65
C VAL A 2 -4.06 19.77 10.71
N VAL A 3 -3.41 19.34 11.79
CA VAL A 3 -3.08 17.92 12.00
C VAL A 3 -4.30 17.27 12.66
N PRO A 4 -4.94 16.27 12.03
CA PRO A 4 -6.05 15.57 12.66
C PRO A 4 -5.60 14.89 13.95
N ASN A 5 -6.41 14.95 15.00
CA ASN A 5 -6.11 14.26 16.27
C ASN A 5 -6.08 12.73 16.14
N ASN A 6 -6.70 12.19 15.08
CA ASN A 6 -6.78 10.75 14.83
C ASN A 6 -6.10 10.39 13.49
N CYS A 7 -5.22 9.42 13.52
CA CYS A 7 -4.56 8.88 12.33
C CYS A 7 -5.52 7.97 11.55
N MET A 8 -5.88 8.33 10.32
CA MET A 8 -6.75 7.51 9.46
C MET A 8 -6.18 6.11 9.21
N PHE A 9 -4.86 6.01 9.02
CA PHE A 9 -4.21 4.71 8.81
C PHE A 9 -4.32 3.79 10.03
N SER A 10 -4.21 4.36 11.24
CA SER A 10 -4.37 3.59 12.48
C SER A 10 -5.76 2.97 12.62
N ALA A 11 -6.79 3.59 12.05
CA ALA A 11 -8.16 3.07 12.12
C ALA A 11 -8.39 1.85 11.22
N VAL A 12 -7.60 1.69 10.16
CA VAL A 12 -7.81 0.62 9.16
C VAL A 12 -6.75 -0.49 9.21
N LYS A 13 -5.61 -0.25 9.89
CA LYS A 13 -4.45 -1.13 9.89
C LYS A 13 -4.77 -2.58 10.27
N ASP A 14 -5.52 -2.78 11.35
CA ASP A 14 -5.82 -4.12 11.87
C ASP A 14 -6.83 -4.88 11.00
N GLU A 15 -7.64 -4.15 10.21
CA GLU A 15 -8.68 -4.74 9.37
C GLU A 15 -8.15 -5.18 8.00
N VAL A 16 -7.09 -4.52 7.51
CA VAL A 16 -6.54 -4.67 6.16
C VAL A 16 -6.17 -6.12 5.83
N GLU A 17 -5.67 -6.90 6.80
CA GLU A 17 -5.30 -8.30 6.57
C GLU A 17 -6.50 -9.17 6.18
N GLY A 18 -7.67 -8.87 6.76
CA GLY A 18 -8.92 -9.58 6.55
C GLY A 18 -9.69 -9.18 5.29
N TRP A 19 -9.30 -8.09 4.62
CA TRP A 19 -10.03 -7.58 3.47
C TRP A 19 -10.12 -8.61 2.33
N PRO A 20 -11.29 -8.78 1.71
CA PRO A 20 -11.43 -9.65 0.56
C PRO A 20 -10.89 -8.97 -0.72
N LEU A 21 -10.71 -9.74 -1.81
CA LEU A 21 -10.02 -9.25 -3.02
C LEU A 21 -10.75 -8.06 -3.68
N GLU A 22 -12.07 -8.03 -3.62
CA GLU A 22 -12.91 -6.96 -4.13
C GLU A 22 -12.64 -5.61 -3.44
N VAL A 23 -12.22 -5.62 -2.17
CA VAL A 23 -11.83 -4.39 -1.43
C VAL A 23 -10.37 -4.02 -1.75
N ARG A 24 -9.51 -5.02 -1.97
CA ARG A 24 -8.09 -4.79 -2.31
C ARG A 24 -7.92 -4.23 -3.72
N ASN A 25 -8.67 -4.72 -4.69
CA ASN A 25 -8.48 -4.36 -6.10
C ASN A 25 -8.56 -2.85 -6.39
N PRO A 26 -9.52 -2.09 -5.83
CA PRO A 26 -9.53 -0.64 -5.97
C PRO A 26 -8.24 0.04 -5.47
N VAL A 27 -7.65 -0.44 -4.38
CA VAL A 27 -6.36 0.08 -3.86
C VAL A 27 -5.24 -0.19 -4.86
N LYS A 28 -5.19 -1.40 -5.43
CA LYS A 28 -4.23 -1.76 -6.47
C LYS A 28 -4.39 -0.89 -7.72
N GLU A 29 -5.61 -0.65 -8.16
CA GLU A 29 -5.90 0.16 -9.35
C GLU A 29 -5.57 1.64 -9.14
N PHE A 30 -5.73 2.13 -7.91
CA PHE A 30 -5.34 3.47 -7.52
C PHE A 30 -3.82 3.67 -7.59
N ILE A 31 -3.05 2.76 -6.97
CA ILE A 31 -1.59 2.87 -6.82
C ILE A 31 -0.81 2.36 -8.04
N GLY A 32 -1.23 1.23 -8.59
CA GLY A 32 -0.56 0.48 -9.64
C GLY A 32 -0.90 0.99 -11.04
N ARG A 33 -0.01 0.71 -11.99
CA ARG A 33 -0.23 0.91 -13.44
C ARG A 33 -1.29 -0.08 -13.95
N PRO A 34 -1.93 0.20 -15.10
CA PRO A 34 -2.79 -0.79 -15.76
C PRO A 34 -2.06 -2.14 -15.92
N GLY A 35 -2.73 -3.24 -15.59
CA GLY A 35 -2.14 -4.58 -15.63
C GLY A 35 -1.36 -5.00 -14.39
N THR A 36 -1.29 -4.15 -13.35
CA THR A 36 -0.68 -4.54 -12.06
C THR A 36 -1.43 -5.73 -11.45
N GLU A 37 -0.67 -6.73 -11.01
CA GLU A 37 -1.19 -7.92 -10.35
C GLU A 37 -0.82 -7.98 -8.87
N TRP A 38 -1.65 -8.67 -8.09
CA TRP A 38 -1.31 -8.99 -6.72
C TRP A 38 -0.37 -10.20 -6.69
N LEU A 39 0.77 -10.05 -6.04
CA LEU A 39 1.71 -11.14 -5.79
C LEU A 39 1.37 -11.87 -4.49
N LYS A 40 1.53 -13.20 -4.53
CA LYS A 40 1.40 -14.07 -3.34
C LYS A 40 2.65 -14.00 -2.48
N TYR A 41 2.46 -14.08 -1.17
CA TYR A 41 3.54 -14.39 -0.24
C TYR A 41 3.90 -15.87 -0.36
N SER A 42 5.19 -16.22 -0.38
CA SER A 42 5.62 -17.62 -0.38
C SER A 42 5.11 -18.32 0.89
N GLY A 43 4.18 -19.25 0.74
CA GLY A 43 3.52 -19.97 1.86
C GLY A 43 2.18 -19.38 2.31
N GLY A 44 1.71 -18.29 1.70
CA GLY A 44 0.39 -17.72 1.95
C GLY A 44 -0.56 -17.91 0.76
N GLU A 45 -1.83 -18.18 1.02
CA GLU A 45 -2.85 -18.29 -0.05
C GLU A 45 -3.28 -16.92 -0.58
N ARG A 46 -3.29 -15.91 0.29
CA ARG A 46 -3.81 -14.57 -0.02
C ARG A 46 -2.73 -13.72 -0.68
N PRO A 47 -2.99 -13.17 -1.87
CA PRO A 47 -2.04 -12.28 -2.51
C PRO A 47 -2.11 -10.92 -1.80
N THR A 48 -0.95 -10.45 -1.34
CA THR A 48 -0.83 -9.31 -0.42
C THR A 48 0.18 -8.28 -0.90
N LYS A 49 0.86 -8.51 -2.02
CA LYS A 49 1.99 -7.66 -2.43
C LYS A 49 1.85 -7.06 -3.81
N ILE A 50 2.47 -5.90 -4.03
CA ILE A 50 2.66 -5.29 -5.35
C ILE A 50 4.13 -4.93 -5.51
N ARG A 51 4.70 -5.05 -6.71
CA ARG A 51 6.07 -4.57 -6.97
C ARG A 51 6.09 -3.06 -7.06
N LEU A 52 7.08 -2.43 -6.44
CA LEU A 52 7.30 -0.99 -6.55
C LEU A 52 7.50 -0.53 -8.00
N GLY A 53 8.04 -1.40 -8.87
CA GLY A 53 8.16 -1.16 -10.31
C GLY A 53 6.81 -0.93 -11.00
N ASP A 54 5.75 -1.56 -10.51
CA ASP A 54 4.42 -1.51 -11.11
C ASP A 54 3.61 -0.28 -10.64
N PHE A 55 4.14 0.51 -9.70
CA PHE A 55 3.46 1.69 -9.19
C PHE A 55 3.40 2.80 -10.25
N LYS A 56 2.33 3.61 -10.22
CA LYS A 56 2.29 4.90 -10.92
C LYS A 56 3.40 5.82 -10.38
N PRO A 57 3.93 6.77 -11.19
CA PRO A 57 5.08 7.58 -10.80
C PRO A 57 4.94 8.31 -9.45
N VAL A 58 3.80 8.96 -9.20
CA VAL A 58 3.54 9.68 -7.94
C VAL A 58 3.45 8.70 -6.76
N ALA A 59 2.72 7.60 -6.94
CA ALA A 59 2.60 6.58 -5.90
C ALA A 59 3.95 5.92 -5.59
N ARG A 60 4.83 5.76 -6.59
CA ARG A 60 6.19 5.27 -6.41
C ARG A 60 7.01 6.23 -5.56
N ALA A 61 6.96 7.54 -5.84
CA ALA A 61 7.69 8.54 -5.06
C ALA A 61 7.26 8.51 -3.59
N TRP A 62 5.94 8.45 -3.34
CA TRP A 62 5.41 8.29 -2.00
C TRP A 62 5.82 6.96 -1.35
N GLY A 63 5.78 5.85 -2.08
CA GLY A 63 6.24 4.56 -1.58
C GLY A 63 7.70 4.55 -1.17
N GLU A 64 8.58 5.09 -2.01
CA GLU A 64 10.01 5.22 -1.70
C GLU A 64 10.24 6.13 -0.49
N TRP A 65 9.48 7.23 -0.36
CA TRP A 65 9.58 8.10 0.80
C TRP A 65 9.12 7.39 2.08
N VAL A 66 7.98 6.70 2.06
CA VAL A 66 7.46 5.92 3.21
C VAL A 66 8.48 4.86 3.64
N ALA A 67 9.05 4.10 2.70
CA ALA A 67 10.04 3.07 3.01
C ALA A 67 11.35 3.61 3.60
N ARG A 68 11.73 4.86 3.28
CA ARG A 68 12.93 5.49 3.84
C ARG A 68 12.72 6.11 5.21
N ASN A 69 11.49 6.52 5.53
CA ASN A 69 11.24 7.40 6.67
C ASN A 69 10.32 6.81 7.74
N LEU A 70 9.40 5.90 7.39
CA LEU A 70 8.34 5.45 8.31
C LEU A 70 8.39 3.97 8.65
N ILE A 71 8.88 3.12 7.75
CA ILE A 71 8.85 1.66 7.90
C ILE A 71 10.22 1.04 7.69
N VAL A 72 10.54 0.01 8.47
CA VAL A 72 11.75 -0.80 8.26
C VAL A 72 11.38 -1.95 7.32
N LEU A 73 11.76 -1.84 6.06
CA LEU A 73 11.57 -2.91 5.07
C LEU A 73 12.87 -3.70 4.85
N GLY A 74 12.76 -5.03 4.93
CA GLY A 74 13.83 -5.93 4.47
C GLY A 74 13.88 -6.08 2.94
N ASN A 75 12.74 -5.89 2.25
CA ASN A 75 12.63 -5.90 0.80
C ASN A 75 11.98 -4.59 0.31
N TRP A 76 12.69 -3.87 -0.54
CA TRP A 76 12.30 -2.56 -1.07
C TRP A 76 11.61 -2.64 -2.43
N SER A 77 11.58 -3.84 -3.01
CA SER A 77 11.05 -4.10 -4.34
C SER A 77 9.57 -4.47 -4.32
N GLU A 78 9.06 -4.93 -3.18
CA GLU A 78 7.69 -5.43 -3.00
C GLU A 78 7.04 -4.82 -1.75
N TYR A 79 5.84 -4.30 -1.90
CA TYR A 79 5.10 -3.63 -0.83
C TYR A 79 3.90 -4.47 -0.45
N GLN A 80 3.73 -4.72 0.84
CA GLN A 80 2.56 -5.39 1.37
C GLN A 80 1.33 -4.47 1.36
N LEU A 81 0.14 -5.06 1.32
CA LEU A 81 -1.16 -4.39 1.24
C LEU A 81 -1.29 -3.25 2.26
N GLU A 82 -0.86 -3.46 3.50
CA GLU A 82 -0.83 -2.43 4.54
C GLU A 82 -0.07 -1.18 4.09
N ASN A 83 1.15 -1.35 3.57
CA ASN A 83 1.97 -0.24 3.09
C ASN A 83 1.36 0.43 1.85
N VAL A 84 0.74 -0.36 0.98
CA VAL A 84 0.02 0.18 -0.21
C VAL A 84 -1.16 1.05 0.23
N VAL A 85 -1.91 0.63 1.26
CA VAL A 85 -3.02 1.41 1.83
C VAL A 85 -2.50 2.70 2.47
N LEU A 86 -1.40 2.66 3.22
CA LEU A 86 -0.78 3.86 3.78
C LEU A 86 -0.45 4.89 2.68
N ILE A 87 0.17 4.45 1.58
CA ILE A 87 0.53 5.31 0.45
C ILE A 87 -0.73 5.90 -0.20
N LYS A 88 -1.78 5.10 -0.38
CA LYS A 88 -3.07 5.57 -0.90
C LYS A 88 -3.66 6.68 -0.02
N LEU A 89 -3.68 6.49 1.30
CA LEU A 89 -4.24 7.47 2.23
C LEU A 89 -3.46 8.79 2.23
N ILE A 90 -2.13 8.73 2.07
CA ILE A 90 -1.30 9.93 1.90
C ILE A 90 -1.72 10.67 0.63
N MET A 91 -1.81 9.96 -0.49
CA MET A 91 -2.17 10.53 -1.79
C MET A 91 -3.60 11.07 -1.87
N GLU A 92 -4.55 10.49 -1.11
CA GLU A 92 -5.93 11.00 -1.03
C GLU A 92 -6.06 12.25 -0.13
N SER A 93 -5.05 12.52 0.69
CA SER A 93 -5.02 13.66 1.60
C SER A 93 -4.30 14.90 1.03
N GLU A 94 -3.70 14.78 -0.16
CA GLU A 94 -3.17 15.91 -0.94
C GLU A 94 -4.27 16.66 -1.69
#